data_AF-A0A498K1R9-F1
#
_entry.id   AF-A0A498K1R9-F1
#
_cell.length_a   1.000
_cell.length_b   1.000
_cell.length_c   1.000
_cell.angle_alpha   90.00
_cell.angle_beta   90.00
_cell.angle_gamma   90.00
#
_symmetry.space_group_name_H-M   'P 1'
#
loop_
_entity.id
_entity.type
_entity.pdbx_description
1 polymer ?
#
loop_
_entity_poly.entity_id
_entity_poly.type
_entity_poly.pdbx_seq_one_letter_code
_entity_poly.pdbx_strand_id
1 'polypeptide(L)' 'MKGKTKLMQLNHTSDHSGDNLQEYIRKHDPSELFIYDFDSILTATNNFSTTNKLGEGGFGPVYKILIKVDAYLG' A
#
# COMPACT_ATOMS: atom_id res chain seq x y z
N MET A 1 -3.27 -34.75 1.68
CA MET A 1 -3.07 -33.84 0.53
C MET A 1 -1.69 -33.20 0.65
N LYS A 2 -0.82 -33.33 -0.35
CA LYS A 2 0.50 -32.69 -0.37
C LYS A 2 0.37 -31.37 -1.15
N GLY A 3 0.39 -30.24 -0.46
CA GLY A 3 0.35 -28.92 -1.08
C GLY A 3 1.66 -28.65 -1.83
N LYS A 4 1.57 -28.36 -3.12
CA LYS A 4 2.72 -27.87 -3.90
C LYS A 4 2.73 -26.36 -3.80
N THR A 5 3.67 -25.79 -3.05
CA THR A 5 3.94 -24.36 -3.08
C THR A 5 4.73 -24.05 -4.34
N LYS A 6 4.11 -23.35 -5.30
CA LYS A 6 4.80 -22.84 -6.49
C LYS A 6 5.57 -21.60 -6.06
N LEU A 7 6.88 -21.74 -5.86
CA LEU A 7 7.78 -20.61 -5.71
C LEU A 7 7.80 -19.88 -7.06
N MET A 8 7.11 -18.75 -7.14
CA MET A 8 7.22 -17.85 -8.29
C MET A 8 8.63 -17.27 -8.27
N GLN A 9 9.49 -17.79 -9.13
CA GLN A 9 10.76 -17.14 -9.44
C GLN A 9 10.41 -15.80 -10.09
N LEU A 10 10.75 -14.70 -9.42
CA LEU A 10 10.67 -13.33 -9.94
C LEU A 10 11.70 -13.19 -11.07
N ASN A 11 11.37 -13.74 -12.22
CA ASN A 11 12.04 -13.45 -13.47
C ASN A 11 11.37 -12.22 -14.05
N HIS A 12 12.18 -11.21 -14.34
CA HIS A 12 11.78 -9.94 -14.93
C HIS A 12 11.06 -10.18 -16.26
N THR A 13 9.73 -10.27 -16.23
CA THR A 13 8.89 -10.28 -17.42
C THR A 13 8.10 -8.99 -17.43
N SER A 14 8.45 -8.12 -18.38
CA SER A 14 7.65 -6.98 -18.79
C SER A 14 6.34 -7.48 -19.37
N ASP A 15 5.33 -7.67 -18.50
CA ASP A 15 3.97 -7.98 -18.91
C ASP A 15 3.10 -6.74 -18.68
N HIS A 16 2.80 -6.06 -19.78
CA HIS A 16 1.93 -4.88 -19.82
C HIS A 16 0.46 -5.32 -19.66
N SER A 17 -0.05 -5.35 -18.43
CA SER A 17 -1.49 -5.26 -18.17
C SER A 17 -1.76 -4.94 -16.69
N GLY A 18 -1.66 -3.65 -16.34
CA GLY A 18 -1.95 -3.11 -15.00
C GLY A 18 -0.85 -2.16 -14.53
N ASP A 19 -1.22 -0.93 -14.16
CA ASP A 19 -0.41 -0.02 -13.33
C ASP A 19 0.69 0.83 -14.00
N ASN A 20 0.28 1.78 -14.85
CA ASN A 20 1.08 2.99 -15.02
C ASN A 20 0.68 4.00 -13.93
N LEU A 21 1.30 3.92 -12.74
CA LEU A 21 1.14 4.92 -11.68
C LEU A 21 1.39 6.34 -12.21
N GLN A 22 2.30 6.51 -13.17
CA GLN A 22 2.57 7.81 -13.80
C GLN A 22 1.38 8.30 -14.64
N GLU A 23 0.65 7.40 -15.31
CA GLU A 23 -0.56 7.78 -16.06
C GLU A 23 -1.70 8.17 -15.12
N TYR A 24 -1.84 7.46 -13.99
CA TYR A 24 -2.80 7.82 -12.95
C TYR A 24 -2.50 9.23 -12.40
N ILE A 25 -1.24 9.48 -12.03
CA ILE A 25 -0.78 10.80 -11.56
C ILE A 25 -0.99 11.86 -12.63
N ARG A 26 -0.69 11.58 -13.90
CA ARG A 26 -0.88 12.51 -15.02
C ARG A 26 -2.35 12.87 -15.29
N LYS A 27 -3.28 11.96 -14.97
CA LYS A 27 -4.72 12.15 -15.21
C LYS A 27 -5.45 12.88 -14.08
N HIS A 28 -4.83 13.05 -12.92
CA HIS A 28 -5.47 13.66 -11.74
C HIS A 28 -4.77 14.97 -11.37
N ASP A 29 -5.50 15.85 -10.68
CA ASP A 29 -4.92 17.07 -10.13
C ASP A 29 -3.93 16.69 -9.01
N PRO A 30 -2.65 17.12 -9.07
CA PRO A 30 -1.68 16.83 -8.00
C PRO A 30 -2.13 17.30 -6.61
N SER A 31 -2.99 18.32 -6.52
CA SER A 31 -3.55 18.80 -5.25
C SER A 31 -4.60 17.86 -4.64
N GLU A 32 -5.16 16.94 -5.44
CA GLU A 32 -6.11 15.92 -5.00
C GLU A 32 -5.43 14.57 -4.70
N LEU A 33 -4.14 14.43 -5.03
CA LEU A 33 -3.37 13.20 -4.83
C LEU A 33 -2.53 13.24 -3.56
N PHE A 34 -2.76 12.26 -2.68
CA PHE A 34 -1.87 12.00 -1.55
C PHE A 34 -0.96 10.82 -1.86
N ILE A 35 0.30 11.13 -2.15
CA ILE A 35 1.34 10.12 -2.37
C ILE A 35 2.14 9.96 -1.09
N TYR A 36 2.14 8.75 -0.54
CA TYR A 36 2.92 8.39 0.65
C TYR A 36 4.03 7.42 0.26
N ASP A 37 5.22 7.62 0.81
CA ASP A 37 6.27 6.60 0.73
C ASP A 37 5.95 5.41 1.64
N PHE A 38 6.67 4.31 1.42
CA PHE A 38 6.45 3.10 2.19
C PHE A 38 6.79 3.27 3.68
N ASP A 39 7.82 4.05 4.00
CA ASP A 39 8.24 4.31 5.38
C ASP A 39 7.18 5.09 6.17
N SER A 40 6.46 5.99 5.51
CA SER A 40 5.31 6.70 6.07
C SER A 40 4.18 5.72 6.40
N ILE A 41 3.91 4.75 5.52
CA ILE A 41 2.90 3.70 5.76
C ILE A 41 3.32 2.80 6.92
N LEU A 42 4.60 2.39 6.97
CA LEU A 42 5.14 1.61 8.08
C LEU A 42 5.00 2.36 9.41
N THR A 43 5.37 3.63 9.43
CA THR A 43 5.26 4.47 10.63
C THR A 43 3.81 4.62 11.07
N ALA A 44 2.90 4.97 10.14
CA ALA A 44 1.49 5.20 10.44
C ALA A 44 0.76 3.93 10.92
N THR A 45 1.21 2.75 10.48
CA THR A 45 0.66 1.45 10.89
C THR A 45 1.37 0.83 12.09
N ASN A 46 2.44 1.46 12.60
CA ASN A 46 3.37 0.87 13.56
C ASN A 46 3.89 -0.51 13.09
N ASN A 47 4.50 -0.53 11.90
CA ASN A 47 5.01 -1.71 11.21
C ASN A 47 3.94 -2.82 11.09
N PHE A 48 2.72 -2.45 10.68
CA PHE A 48 1.57 -3.37 10.60
C PHE A 48 1.31 -4.15 11.89
N SER A 49 1.49 -3.50 13.05
CA SER A 49 1.27 -4.12 14.35
C SER A 49 -0.13 -4.74 14.44
N THR A 50 -0.22 -5.96 14.96
CA THR A 50 -1.50 -6.66 15.17
C THR A 50 -2.42 -5.93 16.13
N THR A 51 -1.87 -5.12 17.05
CA THR A 51 -2.64 -4.23 17.93
C THR A 51 -3.46 -3.19 17.15
N ASN A 52 -3.01 -2.82 15.96
CA ASN A 52 -3.72 -1.88 15.08
C ASN A 52 -4.65 -2.58 14.08
N LYS A 53 -4.69 -3.91 14.05
CA LYS A 53 -5.53 -4.66 13.12
C LYS A 53 -7.00 -4.60 13.56
N LEU A 54 -7.86 -4.17 12.66
CA LEU A 54 -9.31 -4.11 12.85
C LEU A 54 -10.00 -5.43 12.46
N GLY A 55 -9.45 -6.14 11.47
CA GLY A 55 -10.00 -7.40 10.99
C GLY A 55 -9.27 -7.95 9.77
N GLU A 56 -9.70 -9.12 9.31
CA GLU A 56 -9.25 -9.74 8.06
C GLU A 56 -10.38 -10.53 7.40
N GLY A 57 -10.45 -10.48 6.08
CA GLY A 57 -11.43 -11.22 5.27
C GLY A 57 -10.95 -11.35 3.82
N GLY A 58 -11.87 -11.53 2.87
CA GLY A 58 -11.53 -11.71 1.45
C GLY A 58 -10.76 -10.55 0.80
N PHE A 59 -10.71 -9.38 1.45
CA PHE A 59 -9.96 -8.20 1.03
C PHE A 59 -8.57 -8.09 1.66
N GLY A 60 -8.19 -9.04 2.54
CA GLY A 60 -6.96 -8.99 3.31
C GLY A 60 -7.12 -8.29 4.68
N PRO A 61 -6.00 -8.02 5.37
CA PRO A 61 -5.99 -7.40 6.70
C PRO A 61 -6.25 -5.88 6.63
N VAL A 62 -7.06 -5.38 7.55
CA VAL A 62 -7.38 -3.95 7.69
C VAL A 62 -6.73 -3.41 8.96
N TYR A 63 -5.94 -2.34 8.85
CA TYR A 63 -5.26 -1.70 9.97
C TYR A 63 -5.75 -0.28 10.17
N LYS A 64 -5.92 0.11 11.44
CA LYS A 64 -6.06 1.52 11.82
C LYS A 64 -4.69 2.19 11.76
N ILE A 65 -4.65 3.39 11.20
CA ILE A 65 -3.44 4.20 11.11
C ILE A 65 -3.55 5.45 12.00
N LEU A 66 -2.41 5.92 12.51
CA LEU A 66 -2.30 7.21 13.20
C LEU A 66 -1.45 8.14 12.33
N ILE A 67 -2.11 9.08 11.65
CA ILE A 67 -1.44 10.16 10.94
C ILE A 67 -1.41 11.37 11.87
N LYS A 68 -0.22 11.86 12.20
CA LYS A 68 -0.10 13.20 12.80
C LYS A 68 -0.33 14.22 11.69
N VAL A 69 -1.48 14.89 11.75
CA VAL A 69 -1.71 16.06 10.91
C VAL A 69 -1.05 17.22 11.64
N ASP A 70 0.25 17.41 11.39
CA ASP A 70 0.87 18.67 11.74
C ASP A 70 0.18 19.71 10.85
N ALA A 71 -0.68 20.54 11.46
CA ALA A 71 -1.34 21.60 10.73
C ALA A 71 -0.28 22.41 10.00
N TYR A 72 -0.36 22.47 8.67
CA TYR A 72 0.36 23.45 7.87
C TYR A 72 -0.18 24.85 8.27
N LEU A 73 0.21 25.32 9.45
CA LEU A 73 0.07 26.70 9.89
C LEU A 73 1.36 27.40 9.44
N GLY A 74 1.30 27.90 8.20
CA GLY A 74 2.21 28.86 7.60
C GLY A 74 1.40 29.78 6.72
#